data_AF-A0A955YGE4-F1
#
_entry.id   AF-A0A955YGE4-F1
#
_cell.length_a   1.000
_cell.length_b   1.000
_cell.length_c   1.000
_cell.angle_alpha   90.00
_cell.angle_beta   90.00
_cell.angle_gamma   90.00
#
_symmetry.space_group_name_H-M   'P 1'
#
loop_
_entity.id
_entity.type
_entity.pdbx_description
1 polymer ?
#
loop_
_entity_poly.entity_id
_entity_poly.type
_entity_poly.pdbx_seq_one_letter_code
_entity_poly.pdbx_strand_id
1 'polypeptide(L)' 'MDGARLGARLRSLRLEAGLTQAELARRTGIHRPNIARVEAGRHTPSLETLARLAQAIGVSTSHVLVEE' A
#
# COMPACT_ATOMS: atom_id res chain seq x y z
N MET A 1 13.50 -6.93 -3.52
CA MET A 1 12.36 -6.66 -2.62
C MET A 1 11.22 -7.55 -3.07
N ASP A 2 10.86 -8.53 -2.26
CA ASP A 2 9.80 -9.48 -2.61
C ASP A 2 8.44 -8.77 -2.58
N GLY A 3 7.64 -8.89 -3.64
CA GLY A 3 6.31 -8.27 -3.71
C GLY A 3 5.40 -8.69 -2.54
N ALA A 4 5.61 -9.89 -1.99
CA ALA A 4 4.96 -10.37 -0.77
C ALA A 4 5.32 -9.54 0.48
N ARG A 5 6.59 -9.19 0.68
CA ARG A 5 7.03 -8.36 1.81
C ARG A 5 6.51 -6.93 1.69
N LEU A 6 6.63 -6.34 0.50
CA LEU A 6 6.13 -5.00 0.22
C LEU A 6 4.61 -4.91 0.47
N GLY A 7 3.85 -5.89 -0.02
CA GLY A 7 2.41 -5.99 0.20
C GLY A 7 2.04 -6.08 1.68
N ALA A 8 2.74 -6.93 2.43
CA ALA A 8 2.55 -7.06 3.87
C ALA A 8 2.86 -5.76 4.62
N ARG A 9 3.95 -5.07 4.29
CA ARG A 9 4.30 -3.76 4.88
C ARG A 9 3.24 -2.70 4.60
N LEU A 10 2.77 -2.60 3.35
CA LEU A 10 1.67 -1.71 2.95
C LEU A 10 0.39 -1.98 3.75
N ARG A 11 0.07 -3.26 3.95
CA ARG A 11 -1.08 -3.67 4.75
C ARG A 11 -0.95 -3.23 6.21
N SER A 12 0.21 -3.46 6.84
CA SER A 12 0.44 -3.06 8.24
C SER A 12 0.31 -1.55 8.41
N LEU A 13 0.98 -0.76 7.57
CA LEU A 13 0.92 0.70 7.63
C LEU A 13 -0.51 1.22 7.39
N ARG A 14 -1.29 0.60 6.49
CA ARG A 14 -2.71 0.94 6.29
C ARG A 14 -3.52 0.70 7.56
N LEU A 15 -3.29 -0.42 8.24
CA LEU A 15 -4.01 -0.78 9.47
C LEU A 15 -3.61 0.14 10.64
N GLU A 16 -2.34 0.48 10.77
CA GLU A 16 -1.84 1.47 11.75
C GLU A 16 -2.46 2.85 11.53
N ALA A 17 -2.69 3.24 10.28
CA ALA A 17 -3.41 4.45 9.92
C ALA A 17 -4.94 4.36 10.12
N GLY A 18 -5.48 3.23 10.60
CA GLY A 18 -6.91 3.03 10.85
C GLY A 18 -7.77 2.97 9.58
N LEU A 19 -7.17 2.71 8.42
CA LEU A 19 -7.87 2.75 7.13
C LEU A 19 -8.36 1.36 6.72
N THR A 20 -9.57 1.28 6.17
CA THR A 20 -10.00 0.09 5.43
C THR A 20 -9.43 0.12 3.99
N GLN A 21 -9.41 -1.02 3.30
CA GLN A 21 -9.05 -1.04 1.87
C GLN A 21 -10.01 -0.20 1.01
N ALA A 22 -11.30 -0.12 1.40
CA ALA A 22 -12.28 0.71 0.72
C ALA A 22 -12.00 2.21 0.93
N GLU A 23 -11.60 2.60 2.14
CA GLU A 23 -11.21 3.97 2.45
C GLU A 23 -9.92 4.36 1.71
N LEU A 24 -8.92 3.47 1.69
CA LEU A 24 -7.70 3.69 0.93
C LEU A 24 -7.98 3.80 -0.58
N ALA A 25 -8.89 2.98 -1.10
CA ALA A 25 -9.35 3.07 -2.50
C ALA A 25 -9.97 4.45 -2.80
N ARG A 26 -10.84 4.94 -1.90
CA ARG A 26 -11.48 6.25 -2.03
C ARG A 26 -10.47 7.39 -2.02
N ARG A 27 -9.48 7.35 -1.12
CA ARG A 27 -8.44 8.38 -1.01
C ARG A 27 -7.47 8.38 -2.20
N THR A 28 -7.12 7.21 -2.69
CA THR A 28 -6.13 7.07 -3.75
C THR A 28 -6.74 7.16 -5.15
N GLY A 29 -8.03 6.88 -5.32
CA GLY A 29 -8.65 6.63 -6.63
C GLY A 29 -8.26 5.29 -7.25
N ILE A 30 -7.57 4.41 -6.50
CA ILE A 30 -7.19 3.07 -6.95
C ILE A 30 -8.32 2.10 -6.60
N HIS A 31 -8.72 1.25 -7.54
CA HIS A 31 -9.75 0.24 -7.28
C HIS A 31 -9.37 -0.70 -6.12
N ARG A 32 -10.30 -0.89 -5.17
CA ARG A 32 -10.12 -1.76 -3.99
C ARG A 32 -9.55 -3.16 -4.31
N PRO A 33 -9.99 -3.87 -5.38
CA PRO A 33 -9.37 -5.15 -5.75
C PRO A 33 -7.89 -5.06 -6.11
N ASN A 34 -7.43 -3.93 -6.67
CA ASN A 34 -6.01 -3.74 -6.96
C ASN A 34 -5.21 -3.60 -5.66
N ILE A 35 -5.69 -2.77 -4.73
CA ILE A 35 -5.11 -2.63 -3.38
C ILE A 35 -5.03 -3.99 -2.69
N ALA A 36 -6.09 -4.79 -2.74
CA ALA A 36 -6.10 -6.13 -2.14
C ALA A 36 -5.07 -7.08 -2.76
N ARG A 37 -4.85 -7.03 -4.08
CA ARG A 37 -3.82 -7.84 -4.75
C ARG A 37 -2.40 -7.39 -4.38
N VAL A 38 -2.18 -6.08 -4.28
CA VAL A 38 -0.92 -5.50 -3.83
C VAL A 38 -0.62 -5.93 -2.39
N GLU A 39 -1.55 -5.74 -1.47
CA GLU A 39 -1.39 -6.12 -0.06
C GLU A 39 -1.20 -7.63 0.14
N ALA A 40 -1.76 -8.45 -0.76
CA ALA A 40 -1.56 -9.91 -0.76
C ALA A 40 -0.26 -10.35 -1.44
N GLY A 41 0.55 -9.43 -1.96
CA GLY A 41 1.79 -9.75 -2.67
C GLY A 41 1.60 -10.37 -4.05
N ARG A 42 0.36 -10.41 -4.56
CA ARG A 42 0.02 -11.00 -5.86
C ARG A 42 0.32 -10.07 -7.03
N HIS A 43 0.58 -8.81 -6.74
CA HIS A 43 0.92 -7.80 -7.73
C HIS A 43 1.90 -6.79 -7.14
N THR A 44 2.98 -6.53 -7.86
CA THR A 44 3.93 -5.48 -7.48
C THR A 44 3.43 -4.15 -8.06
N PRO A 45 3.12 -3.14 -7.22
CA PRO A 45 2.63 -1.86 -7.70
C PRO A 45 3.74 -1.12 -8.47
N SER A 46 3.35 -0.26 -9.43
CA SER A 46 4.28 0.72 -10.01
C SER A 46 4.74 1.72 -8.94
N LEU A 47 5.86 2.41 -9.18
CA LEU A 47 6.34 3.45 -8.27
C LEU A 47 5.29 4.56 -8.05
N GLU A 48 4.55 4.94 -9.09
CA GLU A 48 3.45 5.89 -9.00
C GLU A 48 2.31 5.38 -8.09
N THR A 49 1.92 4.11 -8.27
CA THR A 49 0.88 3.47 -7.45
C THR A 49 1.32 3.41 -5.99
N LEU A 50 2.58 3.02 -5.75
CA LEU A 50 3.17 2.96 -4.43
C LEU A 50 3.20 4.35 -3.76
N ALA A 51 3.59 5.40 -4.50
CA ALA A 51 3.61 6.76 -4.00
C ALA A 51 2.21 7.25 -3.60
N ARG A 52 1.20 6.99 -4.42
CA ARG A 52 -0.20 7.33 -4.11
C ARG A 52 -0.71 6.60 -2.86
N LEU A 53 -0.40 5.30 -2.73
CA LEU A 53 -0.77 4.52 -1.55
C LEU A 53 -0.09 5.06 -0.29
N ALA A 54 1.22 5.29 -0.33
CA ALA A 54 2.00 5.84 0.78
C ALA A 54 1.45 7.20 1.22
N GLN A 55 1.21 8.11 0.26
CA GLN A 55 0.66 9.43 0.54
C GLN A 55 -0.72 9.36 1.20
N ALA A 56 -1.61 8.48 0.72
CA ALA A 56 -2.95 8.34 1.29
C ALA A 56 -2.98 7.69 2.68
N ILE A 57 -1.97 6.87 2.99
CA ILE A 57 -1.73 6.29 4.32
C ILE A 57 -1.10 7.32 5.26
N GLY A 58 -0.35 8.30 4.74
CA GLY A 58 0.32 9.34 5.53
C GLY A 58 1.80 9.05 5.81
N VAL A 59 2.45 8.25 4.97
CA VAL A 59 3.87 7.88 5.09
C VAL A 59 4.63 8.22 3.81
N SER A 60 5.96 8.31 3.89
CA SER A 60 6.80 8.45 2.70
C SER A 60 6.93 7.13 1.95
N THR A 61 7.14 7.19 0.63
CA THR A 61 7.44 6.00 -0.17
C THR A 61 8.69 5.28 0.32
N SER A 62 9.71 6.02 0.78
CA SER A 62 10.90 5.44 1.39
C SER A 62 10.55 4.62 2.63
N HIS A 63 9.69 5.11 3.52
CA HIS A 63 9.28 4.38 4.72
C HIS A 63 8.57 3.05 4.43
N VAL A 64 7.91 2.94 3.27
CA VAL A 64 7.33 1.67 2.81
C VAL A 64 8.40 0.71 2.29
N LEU A 65 9.52 1.24 1.78
CA LEU A 65 10.61 0.48 1.15
C LEU A 65 11.73 0.08 2.14
N VAL A 66 11.86 0.76 3.28
CA VAL A 66 12.90 0.42 4.27
C VAL A 66 12.47 -0.80 5.08
N GLU A 67 13.36 -1.78 5.18
CA GLU A 67 13.23 -2.91 6.11
C GLU A 67 13.90 -2.50 7.44
N GLU A 68 13.23 -2.69 8.57
CA GLU A 68 13.91 -2.84 9.87
C GLU A 68 14.21 -4.31 10.11
#